data_AF-A0A9D5XUU5-F1
#
_entry.id   AF-A0A9D5XUU5-F1
#
_cell.length_a   1.000
_cell.length_b   1.000
_cell.length_c   1.000
_cell.angle_alpha   90.00
_cell.angle_beta   90.00
_cell.angle_gamma   90.00
#
_symmetry.space_group_name_H-M   'P 1'
#
loop_
_entity.id
_entity.type
_entity.pdbx_description
1 polymer ?
#
loop_
_entity_poly.entity_id
_entity_poly.type
_entity_poly.pdbx_seq_one_letter_code
_entity_poly.pdbx_strand_id
1 'polypeptide(L)'
;MTMQWKKLLPALAALVLLSGCISALSGGSRKDFEPLTTRFEDMPYAAATITSAVAAQAITVPLEQSGTVLFPPGTDLSPEIQLGLEGFNYTGAELFAFTPAEAETPGVVAGEIEYTDPMDRRFLLLFRAEYAVKGEYFVIRQLRLDHRSPERPRVAVTVVPMRDVPREPMATYGELVDFLAAKGLSPAELAGAGKQEFAIYALGKDKVSADSRLSIAISASRTSSTGYARDCAPGLIEGRWPLAVAAGEWNPANSREPLFAKVYFSSGSGFGSRRKVGVYQLTGLK
;
A
#
# COMPACT_ATOMS: atom_id res chain seq x y z
N MET A 1 -10.40 48.29 29.46
CA MET A 1 -9.80 47.06 28.90
C MET A 1 -10.37 46.83 27.51
N THR A 2 -9.69 47.37 26.49
CA THR A 2 -10.08 47.26 25.08
C THR A 2 -9.30 46.12 24.44
N MET A 3 -9.97 44.98 24.24
CA MET A 3 -9.38 43.78 23.65
C MET A 3 -9.03 44.02 22.17
N GLN A 4 -7.78 43.73 21.80
CA GLN A 4 -7.24 43.85 20.44
C GLN A 4 -7.87 42.83 19.47
N TRP A 5 -9.07 43.11 18.96
CA TRP A 5 -9.72 42.28 17.93
C TRP A 5 -9.07 42.39 16.53
N LYS A 6 -8.27 43.43 16.27
CA LYS A 6 -7.67 43.67 14.94
C LYS A 6 -6.49 42.75 14.58
N LYS A 7 -5.99 41.92 15.51
CA LYS A 7 -4.88 40.97 15.25
C LYS A 7 -5.34 39.52 15.05
N LEU A 8 -6.59 39.17 15.36
CA LEU A 8 -7.10 37.79 15.24
C LEU A 8 -7.73 37.48 13.87
N LEU A 9 -8.18 38.50 13.13
CA LEU A 9 -8.79 38.31 11.80
C LEU A 9 -7.85 37.76 10.71
N PRO A 10 -6.56 38.17 10.59
CA PRO A 10 -5.67 37.57 9.59
C PRO A 10 -5.26 36.13 9.95
N ALA A 11 -5.17 35.80 11.25
CA ALA A 11 -4.87 34.43 11.70
C ALA A 11 -6.04 33.45 11.46
N LEU A 12 -7.28 33.91 11.60
CA LEU A 12 -8.47 33.09 11.28
C LEU A 12 -8.64 32.86 9.78
N ALA A 13 -8.30 33.86 8.94
CA ALA A 13 -8.39 33.73 7.48
C ALA A 13 -7.33 32.77 6.90
N ALA A 14 -6.13 32.70 7.49
CA ALA A 14 -5.11 31.71 7.13
C ALA A 14 -5.52 30.26 7.50
N LEU A 15 -6.25 30.09 8.61
CA LEU A 15 -6.74 28.77 9.06
C LEU A 15 -7.83 28.18 8.16
N VAL A 16 -8.62 29.04 7.50
CA VAL A 16 -9.70 28.63 6.57
C VAL A 16 -9.17 28.35 5.15
N LEU A 17 -8.10 29.02 4.72
CA LEU A 17 -7.45 28.76 3.43
C LEU A 17 -6.56 27.49 3.45
N LEU A 18 -5.99 27.12 4.60
CA LEU A 18 -5.19 25.90 4.75
C LEU A 18 -6.03 24.63 4.95
N SER A 19 -7.26 24.75 5.50
CA SER A 19 -8.17 23.60 5.62
C SER A 19 -8.84 23.23 4.28
N GLY A 20 -8.97 24.18 3.35
CA GLY A 20 -9.50 23.95 2.00
C GLY A 20 -8.57 23.19 1.04
N CYS A 21 -7.25 23.20 1.27
CA CYS A 21 -6.29 22.43 0.46
C CYS A 21 -6.20 20.95 0.89
N ILE A 22 -6.73 20.59 2.06
CA ILE A 22 -6.55 19.23 2.61
C ILE A 22 -7.57 18.24 2.01
N SER A 23 -8.74 18.71 1.58
CA SER A 23 -9.63 17.92 0.71
C SER A 23 -9.00 17.60 -0.65
N ALA A 24 -7.93 18.30 -1.07
CA ALA A 24 -7.19 17.98 -2.28
C ALA A 24 -6.16 16.84 -2.06
N LEU A 25 -5.70 16.61 -0.83
CA LEU A 25 -4.81 15.47 -0.51
C LEU A 25 -5.61 14.17 -0.24
N SER A 26 -6.81 14.26 0.31
CA SER A 26 -7.68 13.09 0.57
C SER A 26 -8.74 12.82 -0.50
N GLY A 27 -9.12 13.82 -1.32
CA GLY A 27 -10.17 13.72 -2.34
C GLY A 27 -9.76 14.18 -3.75
N GLY A 28 -8.52 14.63 -3.95
CA GLY A 28 -8.00 15.00 -5.26
C GLY A 28 -7.57 13.76 -6.06
N SER A 29 -8.09 13.65 -7.28
CA SER A 29 -7.61 12.69 -8.28
C SER A 29 -6.11 12.93 -8.58
N ARG A 30 -5.22 12.26 -7.83
CA ARG A 30 -4.10 11.43 -8.29
C ARG A 30 -3.09 11.93 -9.35
N LYS A 31 -3.18 13.17 -9.81
CA LYS A 31 -2.19 13.83 -10.64
C LYS A 31 -1.57 14.95 -9.79
N ASP A 32 -0.25 15.09 -9.85
CA ASP A 32 0.47 16.36 -9.63
C ASP A 32 1.25 16.61 -8.31
N PHE A 33 1.67 15.59 -7.55
CA PHE A 33 2.83 15.80 -6.66
C PHE A 33 3.94 14.81 -7.00
N GLU A 34 4.81 15.22 -7.91
CA GLU A 34 6.10 14.56 -8.10
C GLU A 34 6.91 14.69 -6.80
N PRO A 35 7.47 13.59 -6.27
CA PRO A 35 8.24 13.66 -5.04
C PRO A 35 9.44 14.59 -5.20
N LEU A 36 9.67 15.46 -4.20
CA LEU A 36 10.87 16.27 -4.08
C LEU A 36 12.11 15.37 -3.97
N THR A 37 11.97 14.21 -3.31
CA THR A 37 12.92 13.11 -3.37
C THR A 37 12.20 11.78 -3.16
N THR A 38 12.69 10.75 -3.85
CA THR A 38 12.24 9.34 -3.73
C THR A 38 13.09 8.52 -2.76
N ARG A 39 14.15 9.13 -2.20
CA ARG A 39 15.12 8.46 -1.33
C ARG A 39 15.23 9.20 -0.01
N PHE A 40 15.26 8.45 1.08
CA PHE A 40 15.31 8.99 2.43
C PHE A 40 16.63 9.74 2.70
N GLU A 41 17.74 9.18 2.22
CA GLU A 41 19.08 9.74 2.33
C GLU A 41 19.26 11.11 1.66
N ASP A 42 18.40 11.44 0.68
CA ASP A 42 18.42 12.70 -0.05
C ASP A 42 17.50 13.77 0.59
N MET A 43 16.81 13.43 1.69
CA MET A 43 15.92 14.39 2.38
C MET A 43 16.73 15.44 3.14
N PRO A 44 16.26 16.71 3.19
CA PRO A 44 16.82 17.70 4.10
C PRO A 44 16.82 17.19 5.55
N TYR A 45 17.85 17.52 6.34
CA TYR A 45 18.04 16.98 7.71
C TYR A 45 16.77 17.04 8.58
N ALA A 46 16.07 18.18 8.59
CA ALA A 46 14.82 18.32 9.33
C ALA A 46 13.73 17.39 8.80
N ALA A 47 13.58 17.25 7.48
CA ALA A 47 12.64 16.32 6.87
C ALA A 47 13.00 14.87 7.22
N ALA A 48 14.25 14.46 7.08
CA ALA A 48 14.71 13.11 7.43
C ALA A 48 14.44 12.78 8.92
N THR A 49 14.73 13.72 9.82
CA THR A 49 14.50 13.56 11.26
C THR A 49 13.00 13.41 11.58
N ILE A 50 12.16 14.27 11.01
CA ILE A 50 10.70 14.19 11.18
C ILE A 50 10.13 12.92 10.55
N THR A 51 10.56 12.54 9.35
CA THR A 51 10.13 11.29 8.70
C THR A 51 10.50 10.08 9.54
N SER A 52 11.70 10.03 10.12
CA SER A 52 12.12 8.95 11.02
C SER A 52 11.26 8.90 12.28
N ALA A 53 11.00 10.06 12.88
CA ALA A 53 10.12 10.20 14.03
C ALA A 53 8.71 9.68 13.74
N VAL A 54 8.15 10.07 12.59
CA VAL A 54 6.84 9.63 12.15
C VAL A 54 6.84 8.13 11.86
N ALA A 55 7.88 7.63 11.19
CA ALA A 55 8.02 6.22 10.90
C ALA A 55 8.05 5.39 12.20
N ALA A 56 8.79 5.85 13.20
CA ALA A 56 8.81 5.21 14.52
C ALA A 56 7.48 5.34 15.27
N GLN A 57 6.82 6.49 15.17
CA GLN A 57 5.57 6.78 15.88
C GLN A 57 4.36 6.04 15.31
N ALA A 58 4.26 5.88 13.98
CA ALA A 58 3.14 5.21 13.29
C ALA A 58 2.93 3.75 13.74
N ILE A 59 3.84 3.26 14.55
CA ILE A 59 4.06 1.89 14.99
C ILE A 59 3.89 1.77 16.50
N THR A 60 3.91 2.91 17.20
CA THR A 60 3.60 3.02 18.62
C THR A 60 2.20 3.61 18.81
N VAL A 61 1.63 3.44 20.01
CA VAL A 61 0.32 3.94 20.45
C VAL A 61 0.04 5.38 19.97
N PRO A 62 -1.21 5.77 19.63
CA PRO A 62 -1.53 7.09 19.09
C PRO A 62 -0.96 8.26 19.91
N LEU A 63 -0.44 9.28 19.20
CA LEU A 63 0.21 10.48 19.73
C LEU A 63 -0.61 11.24 20.79
N GLU A 64 -1.94 11.09 20.76
CA GLU A 64 -2.88 11.61 21.76
C GLU A 64 -2.59 11.09 23.17
N GLN A 65 -1.91 9.94 23.30
CA GLN A 65 -1.51 9.32 24.56
C GLN A 65 -0.01 9.46 24.86
N SER A 66 0.83 9.81 23.87
CA SER A 66 2.30 9.74 23.98
C SER A 66 2.99 11.04 24.39
N GLY A 67 2.27 12.18 24.37
CA GLY A 67 2.90 13.47 24.67
C GLY A 67 3.98 13.87 23.65
N THR A 68 4.63 15.00 23.88
CA THR A 68 5.64 15.57 22.98
C THR A 68 6.81 14.59 22.73
N VAL A 69 7.02 14.19 21.47
CA VAL A 69 8.18 13.38 21.07
C VAL A 69 9.38 14.30 20.80
N LEU A 70 10.50 14.05 21.46
CA LEU A 70 11.75 14.81 21.34
C LEU A 70 12.87 13.92 20.79
N PHE A 71 13.58 14.37 19.76
CA PHE A 71 14.73 13.66 19.19
C PHE A 71 16.00 14.49 19.36
N PRO A 72 17.01 14.01 20.12
CA PRO A 72 18.27 14.72 20.30
C PRO A 72 19.11 14.71 19.01
N PRO A 73 19.94 15.75 18.79
CA PRO A 73 20.88 15.79 17.68
C PRO A 73 21.88 14.62 17.76
N GLY A 74 22.22 14.02 16.61
CA GLY A 74 23.11 12.87 16.54
C GLY A 74 22.47 11.53 16.89
N THR A 75 21.15 11.46 17.00
CA THR A 75 20.44 10.17 17.01
C THR A 75 20.79 9.43 15.72
N ASP A 76 21.38 8.25 15.85
CA ASP A 76 21.65 7.39 14.70
C ASP A 76 20.31 7.00 14.07
N LEU A 77 20.01 7.62 12.92
CA LEU A 77 18.81 7.36 12.14
C LEU A 77 18.99 6.15 11.22
N SER A 78 20.03 5.33 11.45
CA SER A 78 20.26 4.09 10.70
C SER A 78 18.97 3.25 10.67
N PRO A 79 18.59 2.72 9.49
CA PRO A 79 17.29 2.08 9.26
C PRO A 79 17.06 0.76 10.02
N GLU A 80 17.95 0.36 10.93
CA GLU A 80 17.77 -0.79 11.82
C GLU A 80 16.81 -0.52 13.00
N ILE A 81 15.89 0.42 12.83
CA ILE A 81 14.80 0.59 13.78
C ILE A 81 13.80 -0.54 13.47
N GLN A 82 13.83 -1.60 14.29
CA GLN A 82 12.80 -2.64 14.29
C GLN A 82 11.49 -2.00 14.73
N LEU A 83 10.61 -1.81 13.74
CA LEU A 83 9.50 -0.89 13.80
C LEU A 83 8.21 -1.68 13.53
N GLY A 84 7.70 -2.34 14.58
CA GLY A 84 6.60 -3.32 14.50
C GLY A 84 5.16 -2.76 14.45
N LEU A 85 4.60 -2.58 13.26
CA LEU A 85 3.34 -3.28 12.98
C LEU A 85 3.75 -4.74 13.02
N GLU A 86 3.31 -5.56 13.99
CA GLU A 86 3.88 -6.91 14.23
C GLU A 86 4.32 -7.61 12.92
N GLY A 87 5.64 -7.69 12.70
CA GLY A 87 6.26 -8.29 11.53
C GLY A 87 6.69 -7.37 10.36
N PHE A 88 6.32 -6.08 10.31
CA PHE A 88 6.75 -5.16 9.25
C PHE A 88 8.02 -4.39 9.63
N ASN A 89 8.86 -4.10 8.62
CA ASN A 89 10.07 -3.29 8.74
C ASN A 89 9.95 -2.04 7.86
N TYR A 90 10.52 -0.92 8.30
CA TYR A 90 10.66 0.26 7.45
C TYR A 90 11.57 -0.06 6.25
N THR A 91 11.12 0.25 5.03
CA THR A 91 11.90 -0.02 3.81
C THR A 91 12.15 1.21 2.94
N GLY A 92 11.44 2.32 3.16
CA GLY A 92 11.71 3.54 2.42
C GLY A 92 10.78 4.69 2.78
N ALA A 93 11.10 5.87 2.24
CA ALA A 93 10.23 7.03 2.32
C ALA A 93 10.42 7.95 1.10
N GLU A 94 9.32 8.59 0.70
CA GLU A 94 9.30 9.65 -0.30
C GLU A 94 8.91 10.97 0.36
N LEU A 95 9.48 12.08 -0.12
CA LEU A 95 9.15 13.42 0.35
C LEU A 95 8.37 14.17 -0.73
N PHE A 96 7.15 14.60 -0.43
CA PHE A 96 6.31 15.36 -1.37
C PHE A 96 6.34 16.87 -1.09
N ALA A 97 6.50 17.26 0.16
CA ALA A 97 6.56 18.67 0.53
C ALA A 97 7.47 18.89 1.73
N PHE A 98 8.27 19.97 1.67
CA PHE A 98 9.08 20.43 2.78
C PHE A 98 9.09 21.96 2.85
N THR A 99 8.82 22.48 4.03
CA THR A 99 8.98 23.89 4.36
C THR A 99 9.70 23.96 5.70
N PRO A 100 10.88 24.61 5.77
CA PRO A 100 11.62 24.75 7.02
C PRO A 100 10.83 25.60 8.02
N ALA A 101 10.99 25.32 9.32
CA ALA A 101 10.41 26.16 10.36
C ALA A 101 11.19 27.48 10.49
N GLU A 102 10.47 28.56 10.75
CA GLU A 102 11.02 29.90 11.04
C GLU A 102 10.54 30.38 12.42
N ALA A 103 11.07 31.51 12.91
CA ALA A 103 10.87 31.96 14.29
C ALA A 103 9.39 32.01 14.74
N GLU A 104 8.49 32.42 13.86
CA GLU A 104 7.05 32.51 14.15
C GLU A 104 6.19 31.57 13.28
N THR A 105 6.81 30.83 12.36
CA THR A 105 6.12 30.01 11.36
C THR A 105 6.50 28.54 11.52
N PRO A 106 5.54 27.63 11.79
CA PRO A 106 5.85 26.21 11.85
C PRO A 106 6.31 25.69 10.49
N GLY A 107 7.28 24.78 10.51
CA GLY A 107 7.69 24.03 9.34
C GLY A 107 6.68 22.94 9.01
N VAL A 108 6.71 22.47 7.76
CA VAL A 108 5.82 21.41 7.26
C VAL A 108 6.67 20.34 6.57
N VAL A 109 6.37 19.08 6.86
CA VAL A 109 6.91 17.92 6.14
C VAL A 109 5.73 17.05 5.72
N ALA A 110 5.66 16.66 4.46
CA ALA A 110 4.69 15.69 3.99
C ALA A 110 5.35 14.69 3.06
N GLY A 111 4.99 13.42 3.21
CA GLY A 111 5.64 12.33 2.49
C GLY A 111 4.86 11.04 2.57
N GLU A 112 5.46 9.99 2.02
CA GLU A 112 5.04 8.61 2.17
C GLU A 112 6.10 7.82 2.92
N ILE A 113 5.67 6.88 3.74
CA ILE A 113 6.51 5.89 4.39
C ILE A 113 6.08 4.50 3.90
N GLU A 114 7.07 3.70 3.50
CA GLU A 114 6.90 2.32 3.07
C GLU A 114 7.39 1.35 4.14
N TYR A 115 6.57 0.33 4.41
CA TYR A 115 6.91 -0.80 5.26
C TYR A 115 6.74 -2.11 4.52
N THR A 116 7.65 -3.06 4.74
CA THR A 116 7.59 -4.41 4.18
C THR A 116 7.83 -5.47 5.25
N ASP A 117 7.08 -6.58 5.22
CA ASP A 117 7.27 -7.71 6.14
C ASP A 117 8.10 -8.86 5.50
N PRO A 118 8.50 -9.90 6.27
CA PRO A 118 9.22 -11.06 5.73
C PRO A 118 8.48 -11.84 4.62
N MET A 119 7.16 -11.67 4.49
CA MET A 119 6.36 -12.25 3.40
C MET A 119 6.28 -11.34 2.17
N ASP A 120 7.09 -10.26 2.13
CA ASP A 120 7.07 -9.24 1.07
C ASP A 120 5.71 -8.54 0.95
N ARG A 121 4.91 -8.51 2.02
CA ARG A 121 3.72 -7.65 2.09
C ARG A 121 4.15 -6.22 2.33
N ARG A 122 3.52 -5.27 1.64
CA ARG A 122 3.81 -3.84 1.76
C ARG A 122 2.62 -3.04 2.28
N PHE A 123 2.96 -2.06 3.11
CA PHE A 123 2.05 -1.08 3.66
C PHE A 123 2.60 0.33 3.44
N LEU A 124 1.75 1.22 2.92
CA LEU A 124 2.11 2.59 2.62
C LEU A 124 1.31 3.54 3.53
N LEU A 125 2.00 4.49 4.13
CA LEU A 125 1.41 5.56 4.93
C LEU A 125 1.76 6.91 4.33
N LEU A 126 0.75 7.73 4.05
CA LEU A 126 0.94 9.16 3.86
C LEU A 126 1.03 9.82 5.22
N PHE A 127 1.94 10.78 5.34
CA PHE A 127 2.02 11.62 6.52
C PHE A 127 2.08 13.10 6.16
N ARG A 128 1.56 13.92 7.07
CA ARG A 128 1.79 15.36 7.10
C ARG A 128 2.07 15.78 8.54
N ALA A 129 3.26 16.30 8.77
CA ALA A 129 3.71 16.80 10.06
C ALA A 129 3.89 18.32 10.00
N GLU A 130 3.35 19.02 10.98
CA GLU A 130 3.72 20.41 11.28
C GLU A 130 4.65 20.40 12.48
N TYR A 131 5.79 21.08 12.37
CA TYR A 131 6.82 21.05 13.40
C TYR A 131 7.36 22.45 13.71
N ALA A 132 7.98 22.58 14.89
CA ALA A 132 8.73 23.77 15.27
C ALA A 132 10.13 23.37 15.73
N VAL A 133 11.06 24.33 15.71
CA VAL A 133 12.41 24.17 16.25
C VAL A 133 12.44 24.75 17.65
N LYS A 134 12.95 23.98 18.63
CA LYS A 134 13.17 24.42 20.00
C LYS A 134 14.59 24.10 20.40
N GLY A 135 15.49 25.08 20.27
CA GLY A 135 16.93 24.82 20.39
C GLY A 135 17.38 23.89 19.26
N GLU A 136 17.99 22.76 19.61
CA GLU A 136 18.45 21.75 18.64
C GLU A 136 17.39 20.68 18.32
N TYR A 137 16.21 20.76 18.94
CA TYR A 137 15.16 19.76 18.82
C TYR A 137 14.09 20.18 17.82
N PHE A 138 13.57 19.20 17.07
CA PHE A 138 12.31 19.35 16.34
C PHE A 138 11.14 18.86 17.19
N VAL A 139 10.07 19.65 17.23
CA VAL A 139 8.85 19.34 17.98
C VAL A 139 7.70 19.22 16.99
N ILE A 140 7.18 18.01 16.79
CA ILE A 140 5.98 17.77 15.99
C ILE A 140 4.77 18.29 16.77
N ARG A 141 4.10 19.31 16.23
CA ARG A 141 2.91 19.93 16.83
C ARG A 141 1.62 19.28 16.35
N GLN A 142 1.62 18.85 15.09
CA GLN A 142 0.51 18.15 14.47
C GLN A 142 1.06 17.05 13.59
N LEU A 143 0.45 15.87 13.66
CA LEU A 143 0.71 14.77 12.76
C LEU A 143 -0.61 14.25 12.23
N ARG A 144 -0.71 14.09 10.91
CA ARG A 144 -1.76 13.33 10.26
C ARG A 144 -1.13 12.14 9.55
N LEU A 145 -1.76 10.99 9.70
CA LEU A 145 -1.38 9.74 9.05
C LEU A 145 -2.60 9.20 8.32
N ASP A 146 -2.42 8.83 7.06
CA ASP A 146 -3.45 8.23 6.23
C ASP A 146 -2.89 7.00 5.53
N HIS A 147 -3.70 5.94 5.42
CA HIS A 147 -3.32 4.76 4.64
C HIS A 147 -3.33 5.11 3.14
N ARG A 148 -2.23 4.80 2.45
CA ARG A 148 -2.17 4.87 0.99
C ARG A 148 -2.38 3.50 0.38
N SER A 149 -3.50 3.36 -0.34
CA SER A 149 -3.70 2.21 -1.22
C SER A 149 -2.92 2.44 -2.51
N PRO A 150 -1.98 1.55 -2.89
CA PRO A 150 -1.19 1.77 -4.08
C PRO A 150 -2.04 1.77 -5.33
N GLU A 151 -1.53 2.49 -6.32
CA GLU A 151 -2.11 2.54 -7.65
C GLU A 151 -2.16 1.17 -8.28
N ARG A 152 -1.01 0.52 -8.39
CA ARG A 152 -0.88 -0.77 -9.04
C ARG A 152 -0.40 -1.72 -7.96
N PRO A 153 -1.33 -2.31 -7.19
CA PRO A 153 -0.92 -3.25 -6.16
C PRO A 153 -0.14 -4.40 -6.78
N ARG A 154 0.93 -4.80 -6.10
CA ARG A 154 1.72 -5.99 -6.40
C ARG A 154 0.84 -7.21 -6.18
N VAL A 155 0.90 -8.16 -7.11
CA VAL A 155 0.08 -9.37 -7.08
C VAL A 155 0.96 -10.58 -7.41
N ALA A 156 0.72 -11.69 -6.74
CA ALA A 156 1.21 -13.01 -7.12
C ALA A 156 0.06 -13.85 -7.66
N VAL A 157 0.33 -14.67 -8.67
CA VAL A 157 -0.64 -15.62 -9.23
C VAL A 157 -0.13 -17.05 -9.07
N THR A 158 -0.97 -17.90 -8.49
CA THR A 158 -0.67 -19.32 -8.25
C THR A 158 -1.81 -20.19 -8.75
N VAL A 159 -1.48 -21.32 -9.36
CA VAL A 159 -2.47 -22.31 -9.82
C VAL A 159 -2.40 -23.54 -8.92
N VAL A 160 -3.55 -24.02 -8.46
CA VAL A 160 -3.66 -25.18 -7.56
C VAL A 160 -4.71 -26.15 -8.10
N PRO A 161 -4.50 -27.48 -8.07
CA PRO A 161 -5.56 -28.43 -8.36
C PRO A 161 -6.71 -28.30 -7.37
N MET A 162 -7.97 -28.27 -7.82
CA MET A 162 -9.11 -28.09 -6.90
C MET A 162 -9.22 -29.20 -5.84
N ARG A 163 -8.75 -30.41 -6.14
CA ARG A 163 -8.70 -31.54 -5.18
C ARG A 163 -7.83 -31.26 -3.95
N ASP A 164 -6.88 -30.34 -4.06
CA ASP A 164 -5.96 -29.95 -2.98
C ASP A 164 -6.47 -28.74 -2.20
N VAL A 165 -7.50 -28.03 -2.69
CA VAL A 165 -8.06 -26.85 -2.03
C VAL A 165 -8.83 -27.27 -0.77
N PRO A 166 -8.51 -26.68 0.41
CA PRO A 166 -9.21 -27.01 1.65
C PRO A 166 -10.70 -26.63 1.54
N ARG A 167 -11.54 -27.42 2.21
CA ARG A 167 -12.99 -27.14 2.29
C ARG A 167 -13.29 -25.95 3.20
N GLU A 168 -12.45 -25.75 4.22
CA GLU A 168 -12.55 -24.63 5.14
C GLU A 168 -11.73 -23.44 4.60
N PRO A 169 -12.25 -22.21 4.70
CA PRO A 169 -11.51 -21.04 4.27
C PRO A 169 -10.32 -20.80 5.20
N MET A 170 -9.17 -20.49 4.61
CA MET A 170 -7.99 -20.02 5.35
C MET A 170 -8.29 -18.67 5.99
N ALA A 171 -7.98 -18.54 7.29
CA ALA A 171 -8.35 -17.39 8.09
C ALA A 171 -7.34 -16.25 7.96
N THR A 172 -6.06 -16.57 7.77
CA THR A 172 -4.96 -15.60 7.76
C THR A 172 -4.25 -15.52 6.42
N TYR A 173 -3.53 -14.42 6.20
CA TYR A 173 -2.69 -14.29 5.00
C TYR A 173 -1.57 -15.33 4.98
N GLY A 174 -0.96 -15.59 6.14
CA GLY A 174 0.13 -16.55 6.26
C GLY A 174 -0.30 -17.97 5.91
N GLU A 175 -1.45 -18.42 6.44
CA GLU A 175 -2.03 -19.72 6.09
C GLU A 175 -2.26 -19.87 4.58
N LEU A 176 -2.76 -18.82 3.91
CA LEU A 176 -2.93 -18.84 2.46
C LEU A 176 -1.58 -18.93 1.75
N VAL A 177 -0.59 -18.15 2.15
CA VAL A 177 0.74 -18.17 1.51
C VAL A 177 1.38 -19.55 1.65
N ASP A 178 1.35 -20.14 2.84
CA ASP A 178 1.92 -21.47 3.10
C ASP A 178 1.22 -22.53 2.25
N PHE A 179 -0.11 -22.48 2.17
CA PHE A 179 -0.88 -23.35 1.29
C PHE A 179 -0.50 -23.18 -0.18
N LEU A 180 -0.45 -21.94 -0.68
CA LEU A 180 -0.12 -21.66 -2.09
C LEU A 180 1.32 -22.05 -2.42
N ALA A 181 2.26 -21.91 -1.48
CA ALA A 181 3.63 -22.36 -1.64
C ALA A 181 3.74 -23.89 -1.69
N ALA A 182 2.96 -24.60 -0.86
CA ALA A 182 2.99 -26.05 -0.77
C ALA A 182 2.24 -26.76 -1.91
N LYS A 183 1.17 -26.15 -2.44
CA LYS A 183 0.24 -26.77 -3.40
C LYS A 183 0.22 -26.09 -4.77
N GLY A 184 0.88 -24.95 -4.91
CA GLY A 184 1.02 -24.24 -6.17
C GLY A 184 1.82 -25.03 -7.19
N LEU A 185 1.29 -25.12 -8.41
CA LEU A 185 1.99 -25.72 -9.53
C LEU A 185 2.90 -24.68 -10.20
N SER A 186 4.14 -25.06 -10.45
CA SER A 186 5.01 -24.34 -11.38
C SER A 186 4.45 -24.41 -12.81
N PRO A 187 4.86 -23.51 -13.72
CA PRO A 187 4.45 -23.58 -15.13
C PRO A 187 4.77 -24.92 -15.81
N ALA A 188 5.86 -25.58 -15.42
CA ALA A 188 6.25 -26.89 -15.95
C ALA A 188 5.35 -28.02 -15.46
N GLU A 189 5.03 -28.06 -14.15
CA GLU A 189 4.10 -29.03 -13.58
C GLU A 189 2.69 -28.84 -14.13
N LEU A 190 2.25 -27.59 -14.28
CA LEU A 190 0.96 -27.28 -14.86
C LEU A 190 0.91 -27.74 -16.32
N ALA A 191 1.95 -27.50 -17.13
CA ALA A 191 1.98 -27.96 -18.52
C ALA A 191 1.95 -29.50 -18.66
N GLY A 192 2.46 -30.23 -17.67
CA GLY A 192 2.37 -31.70 -17.59
C GLY A 192 1.04 -32.21 -17.03
N ALA A 193 0.22 -31.33 -16.44
CA ALA A 193 -1.03 -31.74 -15.81
C ALA A 193 -2.09 -32.09 -16.85
N GLY A 194 -2.74 -33.25 -16.63
CA GLY A 194 -3.86 -33.70 -17.45
C GLY A 194 -5.12 -32.86 -17.26
N LYS A 195 -6.22 -33.31 -17.88
CA LYS A 195 -7.53 -32.68 -17.74
C LYS A 195 -8.04 -32.81 -16.30
N GLN A 196 -8.21 -31.68 -15.60
CA GLN A 196 -8.79 -31.62 -14.25
C GLN A 196 -9.27 -30.21 -13.91
N GLU A 197 -9.91 -30.06 -12.76
CA GLU A 197 -10.33 -28.77 -12.22
C GLU A 197 -9.19 -28.10 -11.44
N PHE A 198 -9.00 -26.81 -11.69
CA PHE A 198 -7.97 -25.98 -11.07
C PHE A 198 -8.60 -24.70 -10.48
N ALA A 199 -7.95 -24.18 -9.43
CA ALA A 199 -8.14 -22.83 -8.94
C ALA A 199 -6.93 -21.96 -9.27
N ILE A 200 -7.19 -20.74 -9.74
CA ILE A 200 -6.19 -19.67 -9.88
C ILE A 200 -6.43 -18.67 -8.77
N TYR A 201 -5.42 -18.49 -7.93
CA TYR A 201 -5.37 -17.48 -6.89
C TYR A 201 -4.60 -16.27 -7.42
N ALA A 202 -5.18 -15.08 -7.30
CA ALA A 202 -4.48 -13.81 -7.44
C ALA A 202 -4.44 -13.13 -6.07
N LEU A 203 -3.27 -13.16 -5.42
CA LEU A 203 -3.05 -12.67 -4.08
C LEU A 203 -2.33 -11.33 -4.13
N GLY A 204 -2.94 -10.28 -3.57
CA GLY A 204 -2.31 -8.99 -3.39
C GLY A 204 -1.22 -9.03 -2.33
N LYS A 205 -0.11 -8.34 -2.59
CA LYS A 205 1.00 -8.13 -1.66
C LYS A 205 1.02 -6.72 -1.07
N ASP A 206 0.04 -5.89 -1.42
CA ASP A 206 -0.05 -4.53 -0.91
C ASP A 206 -1.35 -4.37 -0.13
N LYS A 207 -1.28 -3.65 1.00
CA LYS A 207 -2.45 -3.34 1.81
C LYS A 207 -3.32 -2.33 1.06
N VAL A 208 -4.61 -2.64 0.90
CA VAL A 208 -5.57 -1.79 0.18
C VAL A 208 -6.74 -1.39 1.08
N SER A 209 -7.54 -0.44 0.59
CA SER A 209 -8.77 0.00 1.23
C SER A 209 -9.79 -1.14 1.29
N ALA A 210 -10.67 -1.12 2.28
CA ALA A 210 -11.65 -2.20 2.53
C ALA A 210 -12.68 -2.39 1.40
N ASP A 211 -12.80 -1.42 0.51
CA ASP A 211 -13.70 -1.43 -0.64
C ASP A 211 -12.99 -1.84 -1.95
N SER A 212 -11.66 -1.98 -1.92
CA SER A 212 -10.87 -2.40 -3.07
C SER A 212 -11.07 -3.87 -3.40
N ARG A 213 -10.94 -4.23 -4.68
CA ARG A 213 -11.16 -5.60 -5.17
C ARG A 213 -10.16 -6.01 -6.23
N LEU A 214 -9.75 -7.28 -6.19
CA LEU A 214 -9.12 -7.95 -7.32
C LEU A 214 -10.16 -8.74 -8.12
N SER A 215 -9.87 -8.98 -9.39
CA SER A 215 -10.61 -9.92 -10.24
C SER A 215 -9.67 -10.55 -11.25
N ILE A 216 -9.99 -11.77 -11.68
CA ILE A 216 -9.22 -12.54 -12.65
C ILE A 216 -10.04 -12.71 -13.93
N ALA A 217 -9.41 -12.60 -15.09
CA ALA A 217 -9.97 -13.06 -16.35
C ALA A 217 -8.95 -13.93 -17.08
N ILE A 218 -9.38 -15.09 -17.56
CA ILE A 218 -8.54 -16.09 -18.22
C ILE A 218 -8.79 -16.03 -19.73
N SER A 219 -7.74 -16.04 -20.55
CA SER A 219 -7.91 -16.10 -22.00
C SER A 219 -6.66 -16.58 -22.72
N ALA A 220 -6.82 -17.04 -23.96
CA ALA A 220 -5.71 -17.35 -24.86
C ALA A 220 -4.98 -16.11 -25.43
N SER A 221 -5.59 -14.92 -25.33
CA SER A 221 -4.97 -13.67 -25.81
C SER A 221 -4.27 -12.92 -24.67
N ARG A 222 -2.97 -12.66 -24.84
CA ARG A 222 -2.19 -11.84 -23.89
C ARG A 222 -2.73 -10.41 -23.74
N THR A 223 -3.19 -9.81 -24.84
CA THR A 223 -3.50 -8.37 -24.91
C THR A 223 -4.96 -8.04 -24.64
N SER A 224 -5.89 -8.95 -24.93
CA SER A 224 -7.33 -8.70 -24.77
C SER A 224 -7.69 -8.21 -23.36
N SER A 225 -8.73 -7.39 -23.22
CA SER A 225 -9.35 -7.04 -21.93
C SER A 225 -10.42 -8.05 -21.49
N THR A 226 -10.84 -8.94 -22.38
CA THR A 226 -11.86 -9.96 -22.15
C THR A 226 -11.23 -11.31 -21.80
N GLY A 227 -12.03 -12.18 -21.18
CA GLY A 227 -11.66 -13.52 -20.80
C GLY A 227 -12.78 -14.22 -20.02
N TYR A 228 -12.62 -15.52 -19.82
CA TYR A 228 -13.45 -16.30 -18.91
C TYR A 228 -13.22 -15.80 -17.48
N ALA A 229 -14.30 -15.38 -16.81
CA ALA A 229 -14.29 -14.87 -15.45
C ALA A 229 -15.46 -15.46 -14.63
N ARG A 230 -16.03 -16.58 -15.08
CA ARG A 230 -17.10 -17.27 -14.33
C ARG A 230 -16.51 -17.73 -13.00
N ASP A 231 -17.29 -17.61 -11.94
CA ASP A 231 -16.93 -18.09 -10.59
C ASP A 231 -15.68 -17.41 -10.00
N CYS A 232 -15.41 -16.16 -10.43
CA CYS A 232 -14.41 -15.32 -9.78
C CYS A 232 -14.97 -14.80 -8.44
N ALA A 233 -14.48 -15.31 -7.33
CA ALA A 233 -14.81 -14.83 -5.99
C ALA A 233 -13.78 -13.76 -5.57
N PRO A 234 -14.15 -12.45 -5.56
CA PRO A 234 -13.31 -11.43 -4.95
C PRO A 234 -13.43 -11.48 -3.43
N GLY A 235 -12.35 -11.22 -2.72
CA GLY A 235 -12.34 -11.13 -1.27
C GLY A 235 -11.21 -10.26 -0.75
N LEU A 236 -11.25 -10.02 0.56
CA LEU A 236 -10.14 -9.44 1.31
C LEU A 236 -9.80 -10.40 2.44
N ILE A 237 -8.56 -10.90 2.46
CA ILE A 237 -8.04 -11.60 3.62
C ILE A 237 -7.68 -10.55 4.67
N GLU A 238 -8.07 -10.83 5.91
CA GLU A 238 -7.91 -9.90 7.05
C GLU A 238 -8.48 -8.49 6.75
N GLY A 239 -9.48 -8.41 5.87
CA GLY A 239 -10.14 -7.17 5.47
C GLY A 239 -9.28 -6.15 4.72
N ARG A 240 -8.04 -6.49 4.34
CA ARG A 240 -7.06 -5.52 3.79
C ARG A 240 -6.16 -6.07 2.68
N TRP A 241 -6.03 -7.38 2.54
CA TRP A 241 -5.21 -8.01 1.50
C TRP A 241 -6.11 -8.56 0.41
N PRO A 242 -6.07 -7.99 -0.80
CA PRO A 242 -7.05 -8.35 -1.81
C PRO A 242 -6.73 -9.73 -2.38
N LEU A 243 -7.77 -10.52 -2.55
CA LEU A 243 -7.73 -11.86 -3.12
C LEU A 243 -8.77 -11.96 -4.23
N ALA A 244 -8.42 -12.66 -5.31
CA ALA A 244 -9.40 -13.18 -6.23
C ALA A 244 -9.08 -14.66 -6.50
N VAL A 245 -10.13 -15.48 -6.57
CA VAL A 245 -10.02 -16.89 -6.92
C VAL A 245 -10.93 -17.16 -8.11
N ALA A 246 -10.40 -17.79 -9.16
CA ALA A 246 -11.19 -18.29 -10.28
C ALA A 246 -10.99 -19.81 -10.40
N ALA A 247 -12.07 -20.56 -10.49
CA ALA A 247 -12.04 -22.01 -10.66
C ALA A 247 -12.48 -22.40 -12.07
N GLY A 248 -11.99 -23.54 -12.56
CA GLY A 248 -12.43 -24.09 -13.83
C GLY A 248 -11.72 -25.38 -14.24
N GLU A 249 -12.38 -26.15 -15.10
CA GLU A 249 -11.82 -27.35 -15.69
C GLU A 249 -10.96 -27.01 -16.90
N TRP A 250 -9.67 -27.39 -16.87
CA TRP A 250 -8.72 -27.16 -17.97
C TRP A 250 -7.96 -28.44 -18.30
N ASN A 251 -7.41 -28.49 -19.52
CA ASN A 251 -6.45 -29.52 -19.93
C ASN A 251 -5.16 -28.85 -20.43
N PRO A 252 -4.27 -28.43 -19.51
CA PRO A 252 -3.03 -27.75 -19.87
C PRO A 252 -2.14 -28.57 -20.81
N ALA A 253 -2.06 -29.89 -20.61
CA ALA A 253 -1.23 -30.78 -21.41
C ALA A 253 -1.60 -30.81 -22.91
N ASN A 254 -2.86 -30.54 -23.24
CA ASN A 254 -3.34 -30.52 -24.63
C ASN A 254 -3.60 -29.11 -25.17
N SER A 255 -3.25 -28.06 -24.42
CA SER A 255 -3.44 -26.68 -24.89
C SER A 255 -2.45 -26.36 -26.01
N ARG A 256 -2.97 -26.05 -27.21
CA ARG A 256 -2.16 -25.59 -28.34
C ARG A 256 -1.79 -24.10 -28.25
N GLU A 257 -2.52 -23.37 -27.42
CA GLU A 257 -2.33 -21.94 -27.20
C GLU A 257 -1.96 -21.68 -25.74
N PRO A 258 -1.12 -20.66 -25.47
CA PRO A 258 -0.81 -20.26 -24.11
C PRO A 258 -2.04 -19.65 -23.45
N LEU A 259 -2.30 -20.03 -22.20
CA LEU A 259 -3.35 -19.42 -21.38
C LEU A 259 -2.75 -18.31 -20.53
N PHE A 260 -3.48 -17.20 -20.41
CA PHE A 260 -3.08 -16.07 -19.58
C PHE A 260 -4.13 -15.78 -18.51
N ALA A 261 -3.69 -15.61 -17.27
CA ALA A 261 -4.47 -14.98 -16.21
C ALA A 261 -4.21 -13.47 -16.21
N LYS A 262 -5.26 -12.68 -16.38
CA LYS A 262 -5.22 -11.22 -16.32
C LYS A 262 -5.84 -10.79 -15.00
N VAL A 263 -5.04 -10.11 -14.19
CA VAL A 263 -5.51 -9.61 -12.91
C VAL A 263 -5.85 -8.15 -13.04
N TYR A 264 -7.03 -7.79 -12.55
CA TYR A 264 -7.51 -6.43 -12.50
C TYR A 264 -7.76 -6.00 -11.06
N PHE A 265 -7.52 -4.73 -10.80
CA PHE A 265 -7.77 -4.08 -9.52
C PHE A 265 -8.77 -2.93 -9.70
N SER A 266 -9.65 -2.77 -8.72
CA SER A 266 -10.55 -1.62 -8.60
C SER A 266 -10.40 -1.04 -7.20
N SER A 267 -10.11 0.27 -7.09
CA SER A 267 -10.19 1.00 -5.82
C SER A 267 -11.65 1.30 -5.52
N GLY A 268 -12.14 0.96 -4.33
CA GLY A 268 -13.58 1.05 -4.04
C GLY A 268 -14.12 2.44 -3.77
N SER A 269 -13.26 3.45 -3.56
CA SER A 269 -13.68 4.85 -3.52
C SER A 269 -14.20 5.24 -4.90
N GLY A 270 -15.50 5.53 -4.99
CA GLY A 270 -16.30 5.60 -6.22
C GLY A 270 -15.60 6.17 -7.46
N PHE A 271 -15.90 5.56 -8.61
CA PHE A 271 -15.34 5.83 -9.96
C PHE A 271 -13.94 5.25 -10.25
N GLY A 272 -13.37 4.41 -9.40
CA GLY A 272 -12.16 3.66 -9.72
C GLY A 272 -12.37 2.73 -10.93
N SER A 273 -11.91 3.14 -12.12
CA SER A 273 -11.94 2.29 -13.31
C SER A 273 -11.13 1.02 -13.06
N ARG A 274 -11.74 -0.14 -13.30
CA ARG A 274 -11.07 -1.44 -13.27
C ARG A 274 -9.81 -1.37 -14.13
N ARG A 275 -8.64 -1.56 -13.52
CA ARG A 275 -7.33 -1.45 -14.19
C ARG A 275 -6.60 -2.78 -14.18
N LYS A 276 -5.94 -3.10 -15.27
CA LYS A 276 -5.10 -4.30 -15.38
C LYS A 276 -3.81 -4.06 -14.57
N VAL A 277 -3.54 -4.92 -13.59
CA VAL A 277 -2.36 -4.84 -12.72
C VAL A 277 -1.33 -5.93 -13.04
N GLY A 278 -1.72 -6.98 -13.76
CA GLY A 278 -0.79 -8.00 -14.23
C GLY A 278 -1.37 -8.91 -15.30
N VAL A 279 -0.47 -9.51 -16.09
CA VAL A 279 -0.77 -10.57 -17.06
C VAL A 279 0.23 -11.69 -16.83
N TYR A 280 -0.27 -12.86 -16.45
CA TYR A 280 0.52 -14.01 -16.05
C TYR A 280 0.26 -15.13 -17.04
N GLN A 281 1.33 -15.64 -17.65
CA GLN A 281 1.25 -16.81 -18.50
C GLN A 281 1.13 -18.06 -17.62
N LEU A 282 0.05 -18.81 -17.79
CA LEU A 282 -0.23 -20.02 -17.02
C LEU A 282 0.44 -21.23 -17.67
N THR A 283 0.37 -21.35 -19.00
CA THR A 283 0.97 -22.45 -19.74
C THR A 283 2.03 -21.95 -20.73
N GLY A 284 3.16 -22.64 -20.78
CA GLY A 284 4.22 -22.39 -21.77
C GLY A 284 3.77 -22.68 -23.20
N LEU A 285 4.46 -22.10 -24.18
CA LEU A 285 4.42 -22.62 -25.55
C LEU A 285 5.18 -23.95 -25.55
N LYS A 286 4.58 -25.00 -26.09
CA LYS A 286 5.31 -26.24 -26.40
C LYS A 286 6.22 -26.03 -27.60
#